data_AF-A0AAN7B890-F1
#
_entry.id   AF-A0AAN7B890-F1
#
_cell.length_a   1.000
_cell.length_b   1.000
_cell.length_c   1.000
_cell.angle_alpha   90.00
_cell.angle_beta   90.00
_cell.angle_gamma   90.00
#
_symmetry.space_group_name_H-M   'P 1'
#
loop_
_entity.id
_entity.type
_entity.pdbx_description
1 polymer ?
#
loop_
_entity_poly.entity_id
_entity_poly.type
_entity_poly.pdbx_seq_one_letter_code
_entity_poly.pdbx_strand_id
1 'polypeptide(L)'
;MASTPKDGERCAAYGFKFTWTPDHLTPEQMRPYMFSYDVLATEALDVLDHADPDPVKGNISAAKQDRQAQTQGQDQQTSQSGNPDNNKPKSSHHKRDLFTLLQTHHHENETLSSLWSQIHTIPEWVDWAQIARGQLVFYRYALPFVISLTFQSLLGGMGSSRVSHTLSKTGGFSGKITRKRLLDTFQHVLDVTRDLDSIKPGPHNGKGFVSSVKVRLLHASVRRRILLLAKEDASYYNVESNGIPINDLDSMATIIAFSATVVFLGFPRQGIFLRRQEIQDYLALWRWVGYLMGTPVDEQHFSSPEKAKALMESLGLYEIDPSPTSAALANNIITGLQNQPPTFASRDFLQAQAHWLNGRELATALKIPKPGLYYFVLVGLQCALFMGFAYVRRAVPCLDERNICRMRRLLRKEAVMNQCRGVEASHGFKYLPRLGKDTVQVQDGPPSEEEEVRDLFGAAGGRKKKRRGFGEMDWSFGNDHDHGGGAAERFWLVVVLGVSAALGGVGLWLGRGLVVGV
;
A
#
# COMPACT_ATOMS: atom_id res chain seq x y z
N MET A 1 6.10 28.34 -19.32
CA MET A 1 5.54 28.06 -17.98
C MET A 1 4.11 28.53 -17.98
N ALA A 2 3.15 27.69 -17.59
CA ALA A 2 1.78 28.17 -17.38
C ALA A 2 1.80 29.22 -16.26
N SER A 3 1.06 30.32 -16.43
CA SER A 3 0.93 31.33 -15.38
C SER A 3 0.34 30.71 -14.12
N THR A 4 0.92 31.00 -12.96
CA THR A 4 0.36 30.60 -11.67
C THR A 4 -1.08 31.11 -11.55
N PRO A 5 -2.05 30.26 -11.16
CA PRO A 5 -3.43 30.69 -10.98
C PRO A 5 -3.53 31.81 -9.95
N LYS A 6 -4.47 32.74 -10.17
CA LYS A 6 -4.75 33.82 -9.23
C LYS A 6 -5.70 33.37 -8.12
N ASP A 7 -5.69 34.06 -6.99
CA ASP A 7 -6.66 33.83 -5.93
C ASP A 7 -8.10 33.95 -6.47
N GLY A 8 -8.95 32.97 -6.15
CA GLY A 8 -10.32 32.86 -6.66
C GLY A 8 -10.44 32.27 -8.08
N GLU A 9 -9.34 31.96 -8.77
CA GLU A 9 -9.36 31.36 -10.10
C GLU A 9 -9.85 29.90 -10.04
N ARG A 10 -10.62 29.47 -11.04
CA ARG A 10 -11.09 28.09 -11.16
C ARG A 10 -10.04 27.24 -11.86
N CYS A 11 -9.53 26.24 -11.15
CA CYS A 11 -8.58 25.26 -11.67
C CYS A 11 -9.27 23.92 -11.91
N ALA A 12 -8.68 23.12 -12.79
CA ALA A 12 -9.09 21.74 -13.02
C ALA A 12 -7.87 20.84 -13.24
N ALA A 13 -7.86 19.69 -12.58
CA ALA A 13 -6.84 18.65 -12.75
C ALA A 13 -7.54 17.29 -12.86
N TYR A 14 -7.42 16.64 -14.02
CA TYR A 14 -7.99 15.31 -14.31
C TYR A 14 -9.46 15.13 -13.85
N GLY A 15 -10.33 16.06 -14.26
CA GLY A 15 -11.74 16.07 -13.92
C GLY A 15 -12.09 16.49 -12.48
N PHE A 16 -11.11 16.84 -11.63
CA PHE A 16 -11.33 17.47 -10.34
C PHE A 16 -11.25 18.99 -10.48
N LYS A 17 -12.28 19.71 -10.02
CA LYS A 17 -12.40 21.18 -10.14
C LYS A 17 -12.33 21.81 -8.76
N PHE A 18 -11.58 22.89 -8.63
CA PHE A 18 -11.42 23.62 -7.38
C PHE A 18 -11.14 25.10 -7.64
N THR A 19 -11.14 25.88 -6.56
CA THR A 19 -10.81 27.29 -6.57
C THR A 19 -9.48 27.49 -5.90
N TRP A 20 -8.57 28.16 -6.60
CA TRP A 20 -7.24 28.49 -6.10
C TRP A 20 -7.35 29.47 -4.91
N THR A 21 -6.51 29.27 -3.90
CA THR A 21 -6.44 30.08 -2.67
C THR A 21 -4.98 30.36 -2.30
N PRO A 22 -4.69 31.31 -1.39
CA PRO A 22 -3.31 31.59 -0.96
C PRO A 22 -2.61 30.43 -0.24
N ASP A 23 -3.36 29.43 0.24
CA ASP A 23 -2.80 28.23 0.88
C ASP A 23 -2.27 27.21 -0.15
N HIS A 24 -2.57 27.38 -1.44
CA HIS A 24 -2.07 26.50 -2.49
C HIS A 24 -0.60 26.79 -2.80
N LEU A 25 0.16 25.73 -3.05
CA LEU A 25 1.56 25.80 -3.43
C LEU A 25 1.76 25.86 -4.94
N THR A 26 2.64 26.75 -5.38
CA THR A 26 3.14 26.81 -6.77
C THR A 26 4.25 25.77 -7.00
N PRO A 27 4.58 25.44 -8.26
CA PRO A 27 5.70 24.56 -8.58
C PRO A 27 7.03 25.06 -7.99
N GLU A 28 7.26 26.37 -7.96
CA GLU A 28 8.47 26.98 -7.41
C GLU A 28 8.57 26.79 -5.89
N GLN A 29 7.44 26.87 -5.18
CA GLN A 29 7.37 26.62 -3.73
C GLN A 29 7.51 25.13 -3.39
N MET A 30 7.03 24.23 -4.26
CA MET A 30 7.15 22.79 -4.06
C MET A 30 8.54 22.25 -4.41
N ARG A 31 9.25 22.88 -5.36
CA ARG A 31 10.54 22.40 -5.86
C ARG A 31 11.60 22.15 -4.76
N PRO A 32 11.79 23.02 -3.74
CA PRO A 32 12.74 22.75 -2.66
C PRO A 32 12.47 21.42 -1.94
N TYR A 33 11.20 21.07 -1.72
CA TYR A 33 10.80 19.83 -1.06
C TYR A 33 11.13 18.56 -1.87
N MET A 34 11.42 18.69 -3.17
CA MET A 34 11.94 17.58 -3.99
C MET A 34 13.38 17.21 -3.62
N PHE A 35 14.10 18.12 -2.97
CA PHE A 35 15.53 17.98 -2.67
C PHE A 35 15.82 18.01 -1.16
N SER A 36 14.79 18.14 -0.32
CA SER A 36 14.87 17.89 1.11
C SER A 36 14.30 16.51 1.45
N TYR A 37 14.77 15.94 2.56
CA TYR A 37 14.36 14.62 3.03
C TYR A 37 14.74 14.47 4.51
N ASP A 38 14.29 13.38 5.11
CA ASP A 38 14.65 12.98 6.48
C ASP A 38 16.13 12.57 6.59
N VAL A 39 16.98 13.57 6.82
CA VAL A 39 18.42 13.43 7.04
C VAL A 39 18.68 12.65 8.33
N LEU A 40 17.97 12.99 9.42
CA LEU A 40 18.15 12.38 10.74
C LEU A 40 17.99 10.86 10.71
N ALA A 41 16.92 10.34 10.07
CA ALA A 41 16.77 8.90 9.93
C ALA A 41 17.82 8.27 9.01
N THR A 42 18.29 8.99 7.98
CA THR A 42 19.33 8.50 7.07
C THR A 42 20.68 8.35 7.79
N GLU A 43 21.09 9.35 8.57
CA GLU A 43 22.31 9.31 9.38
C GLU A 43 22.21 8.25 10.49
N ALA A 44 21.06 8.13 11.14
CA ALA A 44 20.81 7.09 12.13
C ALA A 44 21.01 5.68 11.54
N LEU A 45 20.57 5.44 10.30
CA LEU A 45 20.82 4.17 9.61
C LEU A 45 22.30 3.91 9.36
N ASP A 46 23.09 4.95 9.08
CA ASP A 46 24.51 4.80 8.89
C ASP A 46 25.17 4.40 10.21
N VAL A 47 24.80 5.02 11.34
CA VAL A 47 25.29 4.62 12.67
C VAL A 47 24.90 3.17 13.00
N LEU A 48 23.63 2.79 12.80
CA LEU A 48 23.15 1.42 13.06
C LEU A 48 23.83 0.35 12.21
N ASP A 49 24.24 0.69 10.98
CA ASP A 49 25.00 -0.22 10.11
C ASP A 49 26.44 -0.45 10.59
N HIS A 50 27.03 0.48 11.33
CA HIS A 50 28.36 0.27 11.94
C HIS A 50 28.26 -0.61 13.19
N ALA A 51 27.17 -0.48 13.96
CA ALA A 51 26.93 -1.29 15.16
C ALA A 51 26.54 -2.74 14.85
N ASP A 52 25.70 -2.95 13.83
CA ASP A 52 25.29 -4.27 13.32
C ASP A 52 25.30 -4.27 11.78
N PRO A 53 26.40 -4.73 11.15
CA PRO A 53 26.57 -4.70 9.70
C PRO A 53 25.47 -5.47 8.97
N ASP A 54 24.81 -4.79 8.01
CA ASP A 54 23.79 -5.41 7.18
C ASP A 54 24.35 -6.63 6.41
N PRO A 55 23.81 -7.85 6.58
CA PRO A 55 24.27 -9.02 5.83
C PRO A 55 24.10 -8.87 4.31
N VAL A 56 23.29 -7.94 3.83
CA VAL A 56 23.10 -7.65 2.39
C VAL A 56 24.25 -6.82 1.80
N LYS A 57 24.96 -6.00 2.60
CA LYS A 57 26.14 -5.25 2.12
C LYS A 57 27.29 -6.18 1.70
N GLY A 58 27.44 -7.34 2.35
CA GLY A 58 28.47 -8.34 2.02
C GLY A 58 28.34 -8.97 0.63
N ASN A 59 27.15 -8.97 0.03
CA ASN A 59 26.93 -9.57 -1.30
C ASN A 59 27.32 -8.65 -2.46
N ILE A 60 27.54 -7.36 -2.23
CA ILE A 60 28.01 -6.42 -3.28
C ILE A 60 29.52 -6.57 -3.47
N SER A 61 30.27 -6.77 -2.38
CA SER A 61 31.71 -7.09 -2.40
C SER A 61 31.98 -8.48 -2.99
N ALA A 62 31.13 -9.47 -2.72
CA ALA A 62 31.22 -10.79 -3.36
C ALA A 62 30.94 -10.73 -4.88
N ALA A 63 29.93 -9.96 -5.30
CA ALA A 63 29.65 -9.75 -6.73
C ALA A 63 30.75 -8.95 -7.46
N LYS A 64 31.54 -8.14 -6.74
CA LYS A 64 32.76 -7.51 -7.26
C LYS A 64 33.88 -8.53 -7.47
N GLN A 65 34.04 -9.50 -6.57
CA GLN A 65 35.04 -10.58 -6.70
C GLN A 65 34.69 -11.54 -7.84
N ASP A 66 33.42 -11.91 -8.00
CA ASP A 66 32.99 -12.79 -9.11
C ASP A 66 33.12 -12.12 -10.49
N ARG A 67 32.93 -10.79 -10.60
CA ARG A 67 33.17 -10.07 -11.88
C ARG A 67 34.64 -9.89 -12.22
N GLN A 68 35.52 -9.72 -11.22
CA GLN A 68 36.96 -9.66 -11.46
C GLN A 68 37.53 -11.03 -11.84
N ALA A 69 36.98 -12.13 -11.30
CA ALA A 69 37.36 -13.48 -11.69
C ALA A 69 36.88 -13.89 -13.10
N GLN A 70 35.85 -13.24 -13.66
CA GLN A 70 35.34 -13.51 -15.02
C GLN A 70 36.03 -12.70 -16.13
N THR A 71 36.98 -11.81 -15.81
CA THR A 71 37.67 -10.98 -16.82
C THR A 71 39.13 -11.45 -17.08
N GLN A 72 39.61 -12.49 -16.39
CA GLN A 72 40.92 -13.09 -16.66
C GLN A 72 40.82 -14.62 -16.53
N GLY A 73 40.84 -15.34 -17.66
CA GLY A 73 40.98 -16.80 -17.68
C GLY A 73 40.09 -17.51 -18.71
N GLN A 74 40.33 -17.28 -20.00
CA GLN A 74 40.10 -18.32 -21.00
C GLN A 74 41.40 -19.13 -21.09
N ASP A 75 41.40 -20.37 -20.59
CA ASP A 75 41.89 -21.54 -21.30
C ASP A 75 41.96 -22.80 -20.43
N GLN A 76 41.70 -23.93 -21.09
CA GLN A 76 41.89 -25.35 -20.72
C GLN A 76 40.76 -26.09 -19.97
N GLN A 77 40.11 -26.95 -20.75
CA GLN A 77 39.43 -28.16 -20.32
C GLN A 77 40.41 -29.16 -19.68
N THR A 78 40.03 -29.74 -18.54
CA THR A 78 40.22 -31.18 -18.31
C THR A 78 39.26 -31.69 -17.25
N SER A 79 38.66 -32.82 -17.60
CA SER A 79 37.75 -33.66 -16.82
C SER A 79 38.42 -34.27 -15.58
N GLN A 80 37.76 -34.22 -14.42
CA GLN A 80 37.81 -35.30 -13.43
C GLN A 80 36.66 -35.25 -12.42
N SER A 81 36.18 -36.45 -12.12
CA SER A 81 35.07 -36.82 -11.24
C SER A 81 35.42 -36.66 -9.76
N GLY A 82 34.49 -36.15 -8.94
CA GLY A 82 34.59 -36.15 -7.48
C GLY A 82 33.40 -35.47 -6.81
N ASN A 83 32.52 -36.25 -6.18
CA ASN A 83 31.37 -35.77 -5.40
C ASN A 83 31.87 -35.20 -4.03
N PRO A 84 31.27 -34.14 -3.47
CA PRO A 84 31.90 -33.31 -2.45
C PRO A 84 31.54 -33.72 -1.01
N ASP A 85 32.49 -33.55 -0.10
CA ASP A 85 32.23 -33.60 1.34
C ASP A 85 31.40 -32.39 1.77
N ASN A 86 30.19 -32.68 2.23
CA ASN A 86 29.27 -31.75 2.86
C ASN A 86 29.77 -31.37 4.26
N ASN A 87 30.29 -30.15 4.42
CA ASN A 87 30.22 -29.43 5.69
C ASN A 87 30.36 -27.92 5.47
N LYS A 88 29.25 -27.26 5.14
CA LYS A 88 29.07 -25.82 5.41
C LYS A 88 27.90 -25.66 6.38
N PRO A 89 28.08 -24.93 7.49
CA PRO A 89 27.01 -24.72 8.46
C PRO A 89 25.89 -23.90 7.82
N LYS A 90 24.66 -24.35 8.00
CA LYS A 90 23.45 -23.61 7.61
C LYS A 90 23.40 -22.31 8.42
N SER A 91 23.74 -21.17 7.82
CA SER A 91 23.52 -19.87 8.46
C SER A 91 22.01 -19.62 8.53
N SER A 92 21.46 -19.61 9.75
CA SER A 92 20.11 -19.11 9.96
C SER A 92 20.13 -17.60 9.69
N HIS A 93 19.53 -17.14 8.60
CA HIS A 93 19.38 -15.71 8.32
C HIS A 93 18.57 -15.05 9.45
N HIS A 94 19.24 -14.41 10.39
CA HIS A 94 18.59 -13.57 11.39
C HIS A 94 18.06 -12.31 10.69
N LYS A 95 16.77 -12.02 10.86
CA LYS A 95 16.12 -10.90 10.20
C LYS A 95 16.36 -9.64 11.03
N ARG A 96 17.22 -8.74 10.52
CA ARG A 96 17.58 -7.47 11.17
C ARG A 96 16.34 -6.60 11.43
N ASP A 97 16.04 -6.34 12.71
CA ASP A 97 14.95 -5.45 13.14
C ASP A 97 15.52 -4.09 13.58
N LEU A 98 15.50 -3.11 12.67
CA LEU A 98 16.10 -1.80 12.92
C LEU A 98 15.44 -1.03 14.06
N PHE A 99 14.15 -1.26 14.34
CA PHE A 99 13.52 -0.59 15.47
C PHE A 99 14.09 -1.11 16.79
N THR A 100 14.27 -2.43 16.91
CA THR A 100 14.89 -3.05 18.09
C THR A 100 16.33 -2.57 18.25
N LEU A 101 17.09 -2.48 17.15
CA LEU A 101 18.45 -1.92 17.20
C LEU A 101 18.45 -0.45 17.66
N LEU A 102 17.56 0.39 17.12
CA LEU A 102 17.41 1.77 17.58
C LEU A 102 17.04 1.82 19.07
N GLN A 103 16.08 1.00 19.50
CA GLN A 103 15.66 0.92 20.90
C GLN A 103 16.80 0.49 21.82
N THR A 104 17.67 -0.42 21.40
CA THR A 104 18.82 -0.86 22.19
C THR A 104 19.91 0.20 22.20
N HIS A 105 20.30 0.74 21.05
CA HIS A 105 21.53 1.53 20.88
C HIS A 105 21.33 3.04 20.90
N HIS A 106 20.11 3.56 21.10
CA HIS A 106 19.86 5.01 21.04
C HIS A 106 20.70 5.85 22.00
N HIS A 107 21.12 5.29 23.12
CA HIS A 107 21.94 5.99 24.12
C HIS A 107 23.44 6.02 23.78
N GLU A 108 23.88 5.24 22.79
CA GLU A 108 25.30 5.07 22.45
C GLU A 108 25.81 6.14 21.47
N ASN A 109 24.90 6.87 20.80
CA ASN A 109 25.24 7.85 19.78
C ASN A 109 24.25 9.03 19.76
N GLU A 110 24.77 10.24 19.56
CA GLU A 110 23.97 11.48 19.58
C GLU A 110 22.87 11.51 18.50
N THR A 111 23.15 11.02 17.29
CA THR A 111 22.18 10.96 16.19
C THR A 111 21.03 10.00 16.52
N LEU A 112 21.35 8.82 17.09
CA LEU A 112 20.34 7.85 17.49
C LEU A 112 19.51 8.37 18.68
N SER A 113 20.15 9.04 19.63
CA SER A 113 19.49 9.69 20.76
C SER A 113 18.54 10.79 20.28
N SER A 114 18.98 11.60 19.31
CA SER A 114 18.17 12.65 18.70
C SER A 114 16.95 12.09 17.97
N LEU A 115 17.13 11.03 17.17
CA LEU A 115 16.01 10.34 16.51
C LEU A 115 15.03 9.76 17.53
N TRP A 116 15.55 9.08 18.56
CA TRP A 116 14.74 8.48 19.62
C TRP A 116 13.96 9.53 20.41
N SER A 117 14.60 10.64 20.77
CA SER A 117 13.98 11.79 21.44
C SER A 117 12.88 12.41 20.58
N GLN A 118 13.15 12.62 19.28
CA GLN A 118 12.16 13.18 18.36
C GLN A 118 10.90 12.31 18.29
N ILE A 119 11.04 10.99 18.11
CA ILE A 119 9.85 10.12 18.00
C ILE A 119 9.09 9.98 19.34
N HIS A 120 9.73 10.20 20.49
CA HIS A 120 9.06 10.16 21.80
C HIS A 120 8.53 11.52 22.25
N THR A 121 8.89 12.60 21.57
CA THR A 121 8.38 13.93 21.86
C THR A 121 6.94 14.04 21.38
N ILE A 122 6.06 14.61 22.22
CA ILE A 122 4.67 14.87 21.88
C ILE A 122 4.56 16.36 21.52
N PRO A 123 4.35 16.72 20.24
CA PRO A 123 4.14 18.10 19.85
C PRO A 123 2.90 18.73 20.49
N GLU A 124 2.93 20.05 20.71
CA GLU A 124 1.84 20.80 21.36
C GLU A 124 0.48 20.66 20.65
N TRP A 125 0.48 20.52 19.33
CA TRP A 125 -0.74 20.36 18.54
C TRP A 125 -1.41 18.97 18.67
N VAL A 126 -0.81 18.03 19.40
CA VAL A 126 -1.36 16.68 19.58
C VAL A 126 -2.43 16.66 20.67
N ASP A 127 -3.69 16.51 20.25
CA ASP A 127 -4.81 16.16 21.14
C ASP A 127 -5.13 14.66 21.01
N TRP A 128 -4.88 13.89 22.06
CA TRP A 128 -5.16 12.45 22.08
C TRP A 128 -6.65 12.12 21.99
N ALA A 129 -7.54 12.97 22.52
CA ALA A 129 -8.98 12.78 22.36
C ALA A 129 -9.40 13.01 20.91
N GLN A 130 -8.79 13.99 20.24
CA GLN A 130 -8.98 14.21 18.80
C GLN A 130 -8.51 13.02 17.97
N ILE A 131 -7.30 12.52 18.22
CA ILE A 131 -6.77 11.34 17.52
C ILE A 131 -7.66 10.11 17.75
N ALA A 132 -8.16 9.90 18.97
CA ALA A 132 -9.07 8.79 19.27
C ALA A 132 -10.36 8.87 18.44
N ARG A 133 -10.96 10.06 18.29
CA ARG A 133 -12.12 10.26 17.42
C ARG A 133 -11.76 10.03 15.94
N GLY A 134 -10.57 10.44 15.52
CA GLY A 134 -10.05 10.20 14.17
C GLY A 134 -9.95 8.71 13.83
N GLN A 135 -9.51 7.89 14.79
CA GLN A 135 -9.50 6.43 14.66
C GLN A 135 -10.91 5.83 14.46
N LEU A 136 -11.95 6.43 15.06
CA LEU A 136 -13.34 5.98 14.88
C LEU A 136 -13.86 6.25 13.47
N VAL A 137 -13.41 7.33 12.82
CA VAL A 137 -13.81 7.67 11.43
C VAL A 137 -13.45 6.53 10.47
N PHE A 138 -12.26 5.94 10.61
CA PHE A 138 -11.87 4.77 9.81
C PHE A 138 -12.87 3.61 9.96
N TYR A 139 -13.21 3.22 11.19
CA TYR A 139 -14.13 2.09 11.42
C TYR A 139 -15.58 2.39 11.03
N ARG A 140 -16.00 3.65 11.11
CA ARG A 140 -17.32 4.10 10.65
C ARG A 140 -17.47 3.89 9.14
N TYR A 141 -16.42 4.18 8.37
CA TYR A 141 -16.41 4.14 6.92
C TYR A 141 -15.46 3.08 6.32
N ALA A 142 -15.20 1.98 7.03
CA ALA A 142 -14.11 1.05 6.69
C ALA A 142 -14.15 0.51 5.24
N LEU A 143 -15.32 0.10 4.75
CA LEU A 143 -15.46 -0.42 3.37
C LEU A 143 -15.22 0.66 2.31
N PRO A 144 -15.94 1.81 2.30
CA PRO A 144 -15.66 2.87 1.35
C PRO A 144 -14.24 3.44 1.50
N PHE A 145 -13.67 3.42 2.71
CA PHE A 145 -12.28 3.79 2.94
C PHE A 145 -11.31 2.88 2.20
N VAL A 146 -11.46 1.56 2.30
CA VAL A 146 -10.58 0.60 1.60
C VAL A 146 -10.66 0.77 0.09
N ILE A 147 -11.86 1.01 -0.45
CA ILE A 147 -12.07 1.27 -1.87
C ILE A 147 -11.41 2.59 -2.30
N SER A 148 -11.58 3.67 -1.53
CA SER A 148 -10.88 4.95 -1.78
C SER A 148 -9.37 4.78 -1.73
N LEU A 149 -8.84 4.18 -0.66
CA LEU A 149 -7.39 4.03 -0.49
C LEU A 149 -6.78 3.20 -1.63
N THR A 150 -7.45 2.14 -2.06
CA THR A 150 -6.95 1.25 -3.11
C THR A 150 -6.99 1.88 -4.50
N PHE A 151 -8.17 2.38 -4.92
CA PHE A 151 -8.37 2.81 -6.30
C PHE A 151 -8.11 4.29 -6.50
N GLN A 152 -8.48 5.13 -5.53
CA GLN A 152 -8.32 6.57 -5.65
C GLN A 152 -6.91 6.99 -5.19
N SER A 153 -6.51 6.66 -3.96
CA SER A 153 -5.22 7.10 -3.42
C SER A 153 -4.05 6.35 -4.03
N LEU A 154 -4.02 5.01 -3.94
CA LEU A 154 -2.88 4.21 -4.39
C LEU A 154 -2.80 4.14 -5.92
N LEU A 155 -3.85 3.63 -6.59
CA LEU A 155 -3.85 3.50 -8.04
C LEU A 155 -3.86 4.88 -8.73
N GLY A 156 -4.69 5.82 -8.27
CA GLY A 156 -4.68 7.19 -8.79
C GLY A 156 -3.35 7.92 -8.53
N GLY A 157 -2.71 7.66 -7.38
CA GLY A 157 -1.39 8.18 -7.04
C GLY A 157 -0.26 7.69 -7.96
N MET A 158 -0.43 6.56 -8.65
CA MET A 158 0.49 6.14 -9.73
C MET A 158 0.51 7.17 -10.87
N GLY A 159 -0.47 8.05 -10.96
CA GLY A 159 -0.45 9.20 -11.88
C GLY A 159 0.74 10.14 -11.67
N SER A 160 1.37 10.15 -10.51
CA SER A 160 2.64 10.87 -10.33
C SER A 160 3.80 10.08 -10.95
N SER A 161 4.40 10.63 -12.00
CA SER A 161 5.52 9.99 -12.69
C SER A 161 6.75 9.86 -11.79
N ARG A 162 7.08 10.88 -10.98
CA ARG A 162 8.27 10.83 -10.10
C ARG A 162 8.14 9.77 -9.01
N VAL A 163 6.98 9.73 -8.34
CA VAL A 163 6.69 8.70 -7.33
C VAL A 163 6.70 7.31 -7.97
N SER A 164 6.07 7.17 -9.14
CA SER A 164 6.06 5.90 -9.89
C SER A 164 7.46 5.45 -10.31
N HIS A 165 8.32 6.38 -10.70
CA HIS A 165 9.71 6.09 -11.04
C HIS A 165 10.46 5.54 -9.82
N THR A 166 10.38 6.19 -8.67
CA THR A 166 10.95 5.69 -7.40
C THR A 166 10.40 4.31 -7.02
N LEU A 167 9.09 4.12 -7.12
CA LEU A 167 8.44 2.85 -6.80
C LEU A 167 8.87 1.71 -7.74
N SER A 168 9.06 2.00 -9.03
CA SER A 168 9.49 1.01 -10.03
C SER A 168 10.81 0.34 -9.67
N LYS A 169 11.73 1.08 -9.01
CA LYS A 169 13.06 0.61 -8.60
C LYS A 169 13.04 -0.35 -7.41
N THR A 170 11.92 -0.46 -6.72
CA THR A 170 11.77 -1.36 -5.54
C THR A 170 11.37 -2.78 -5.90
N GLY A 171 10.83 -3.02 -7.11
CA GLY A 171 10.27 -4.30 -7.53
C GLY A 171 8.97 -4.73 -6.82
N GLY A 172 8.51 -3.96 -5.83
CA GLY A 172 7.38 -4.30 -4.97
C GLY A 172 5.99 -4.13 -5.60
N PHE A 173 5.91 -3.66 -6.85
CA PHE A 173 4.67 -3.49 -7.61
C PHE A 173 4.62 -4.34 -8.89
N SER A 174 5.40 -5.42 -8.93
CA SER A 174 5.23 -6.48 -9.94
C SER A 174 3.95 -7.27 -9.65
N GLY A 175 3.21 -7.71 -10.69
CA GLY A 175 1.88 -8.31 -10.51
C GLY A 175 1.80 -9.45 -9.47
N LYS A 176 2.84 -10.29 -9.35
CA LYS A 176 2.93 -11.37 -8.36
C LYS A 176 3.08 -10.87 -6.90
N ILE A 177 3.75 -9.73 -6.70
CA ILE A 177 4.14 -9.21 -5.38
C ILE A 177 3.20 -8.10 -4.90
N THR A 178 2.59 -7.35 -5.82
CA THR A 178 1.76 -6.18 -5.54
C THR A 178 0.77 -6.43 -4.41
N ARG A 179 -0.02 -7.52 -4.49
CA ARG A 179 -1.01 -7.86 -3.45
C ARG A 179 -0.42 -7.94 -2.04
N LYS A 180 0.73 -8.58 -1.88
CA LYS A 180 1.39 -8.70 -0.57
C LYS A 180 1.81 -7.34 -0.03
N ARG A 181 2.38 -6.48 -0.88
CA ARG A 181 2.76 -5.12 -0.49
C ARG A 181 1.56 -4.24 -0.11
N LEU A 182 0.43 -4.39 -0.81
CA LEU A 182 -0.82 -3.73 -0.45
C LEU A 182 -1.30 -4.17 0.94
N LEU A 183 -1.22 -5.47 1.24
CA LEU A 183 -1.58 -6.00 2.55
C LEU A 183 -0.65 -5.49 3.66
N ASP A 184 0.66 -5.37 3.40
CA ASP A 184 1.61 -4.79 4.36
C ASP A 184 1.24 -3.33 4.68
N THR A 185 0.90 -2.55 3.65
CA THR A 185 0.45 -1.15 3.79
C THR A 185 -0.87 -1.07 4.54
N PHE A 186 -1.82 -1.96 4.25
CA PHE A 186 -3.10 -2.00 4.95
C PHE A 186 -2.93 -2.41 6.42
N GLN A 187 -1.99 -3.31 6.73
CA GLN A 187 -1.66 -3.66 8.10
C GLN A 187 -1.13 -2.45 8.89
N HIS A 188 -0.33 -1.58 8.27
CA HIS A 188 0.09 -0.33 8.89
C HIS A 188 -1.12 0.54 9.27
N VAL A 189 -2.09 0.71 8.35
CA VAL A 189 -3.36 1.42 8.62
C VAL A 189 -4.09 0.80 9.81
N LEU A 190 -4.19 -0.52 9.87
CA LEU A 190 -4.85 -1.22 10.98
C LEU A 190 -4.11 -1.02 12.32
N ASP A 191 -2.77 -0.97 12.29
CA ASP A 191 -1.97 -0.77 13.50
C ASP A 191 -2.14 0.66 14.06
N VAL A 192 -2.17 1.69 13.20
CA VAL A 192 -2.33 3.10 13.65
C VAL A 192 -3.77 3.46 13.97
N THR A 193 -4.77 2.77 13.41
CA THR A 193 -6.19 3.05 13.68
C THR A 193 -6.77 2.27 14.87
N ARG A 194 -6.04 1.28 15.40
CA ARG A 194 -6.56 0.31 16.38
C ARG A 194 -7.18 0.96 17.63
N ASP A 195 -6.34 1.68 18.39
CA ASP A 195 -6.63 2.35 19.65
C ASP A 195 -5.48 3.31 19.99
N LEU A 196 -5.67 4.16 21.01
CA LEU A 196 -4.65 5.13 21.42
C LEU A 196 -3.36 4.45 21.90
N ASP A 197 -3.47 3.35 22.64
CA ASP A 197 -2.29 2.63 23.15
C ASP A 197 -1.43 2.07 22.02
N SER A 198 -2.04 1.79 20.85
CA SER A 198 -1.31 1.37 19.66
C SER A 198 -0.46 2.48 19.04
N ILE A 199 -0.87 3.74 19.12
CA ILE A 199 -0.22 4.83 18.36
C ILE A 199 0.62 5.78 19.24
N LYS A 200 0.56 5.60 20.56
CA LYS A 200 1.32 6.39 21.54
C LYS A 200 2.76 5.84 21.73
N PRO A 201 3.75 6.72 21.91
CA PRO A 201 5.02 6.32 22.52
C PRO A 201 4.79 5.96 24.00
N GLY A 202 5.65 5.13 24.58
CA GLY A 202 5.58 4.80 26.00
C GLY A 202 6.47 3.62 26.40
N PRO A 203 6.37 3.14 27.65
CA PRO A 203 7.25 2.10 28.18
C PRO A 203 7.31 0.82 27.34
N HIS A 204 6.20 0.48 26.68
CA HIS A 204 6.11 -0.69 25.80
C HIS A 204 6.07 -0.35 24.31
N ASN A 205 5.94 0.93 23.96
CA ASN A 205 5.69 1.45 22.62
C ASN A 205 4.51 0.78 21.87
N GLY A 206 3.53 1.58 21.48
CA GLY A 206 2.36 1.07 20.76
C GLY A 206 2.72 0.39 19.43
N LYS A 207 1.96 -0.63 19.03
CA LYS A 207 2.23 -1.36 17.77
C LYS A 207 2.19 -0.44 16.53
N GLY A 208 1.20 0.45 16.44
CA GLY A 208 1.09 1.49 15.42
C GLY A 208 2.27 2.47 15.46
N PHE A 209 2.69 2.90 16.65
CA PHE A 209 3.88 3.73 16.84
C PHE A 209 5.13 3.05 16.26
N VAL A 210 5.41 1.82 16.69
CA VAL A 210 6.54 1.02 16.19
C VAL A 210 6.44 0.81 14.68
N SER A 211 5.23 0.54 14.17
CA SER A 211 4.96 0.36 12.74
C SER A 211 5.32 1.62 11.95
N SER A 212 4.92 2.81 12.39
CA SER A 212 5.26 4.10 11.76
C SER A 212 6.77 4.33 11.72
N VAL A 213 7.47 4.09 12.84
CA VAL A 213 8.94 4.25 12.91
C VAL A 213 9.65 3.24 12.02
N LYS A 214 9.16 2.01 11.93
CA LYS A 214 9.69 1.00 10.99
C LYS A 214 9.54 1.45 9.54
N VAL A 215 8.42 2.07 9.16
CA VAL A 215 8.24 2.65 7.82
C VAL A 215 9.21 3.81 7.58
N ARG A 216 9.43 4.68 8.57
CA ARG A 216 10.43 5.78 8.48
C ARG A 216 11.83 5.25 8.15
N LEU A 217 12.29 4.24 8.91
CA LEU A 217 13.59 3.60 8.70
C LEU A 217 13.65 2.82 7.37
N LEU A 218 12.53 2.22 6.94
CA LEU A 218 12.39 1.60 5.63
C LEU A 218 12.60 2.62 4.50
N HIS A 219 11.93 3.76 4.58
CA HIS A 219 12.03 4.84 3.59
C HIS A 219 13.46 5.37 3.48
N ALA A 220 14.12 5.65 4.61
CA ALA A 220 15.51 6.09 4.61
C ALA A 220 16.45 5.02 4.01
N SER A 221 16.22 3.73 4.27
CA SER A 221 17.03 2.65 3.71
C SER A 221 16.86 2.50 2.20
N VAL A 222 15.60 2.61 1.70
CA VAL A 222 15.30 2.56 0.26
C VAL A 222 15.93 3.77 -0.45
N ARG A 223 15.77 4.98 0.09
CA ARG A 223 16.39 6.21 -0.44
C ARG A 223 17.90 6.05 -0.58
N ARG A 224 18.56 5.67 0.52
CA ARG A 224 20.01 5.41 0.54
C ARG A 224 20.42 4.40 -0.53
N ARG A 225 19.66 3.31 -0.67
CA ARG A 225 19.97 2.26 -1.65
C ARG A 225 19.83 2.75 -3.10
N ILE A 226 18.78 3.51 -3.43
CA ILE A 226 18.61 4.07 -4.79
C ILE A 226 19.75 5.04 -5.11
N LEU A 227 20.10 5.94 -4.17
CA LEU A 227 21.17 6.91 -4.38
C LEU A 227 22.54 6.23 -4.55
N LEU A 228 22.83 5.15 -3.81
CA LEU A 228 24.05 4.37 -4.00
C LEU A 228 24.11 3.74 -5.38
N LEU A 229 23.02 3.14 -5.85
CA LEU A 229 22.94 2.54 -7.19
C LEU A 229 23.04 3.60 -8.30
N ALA A 230 22.47 4.78 -8.10
CA ALA A 230 22.59 5.90 -9.04
C ALA A 230 24.02 6.44 -9.15
N LYS A 231 24.83 6.33 -8.08
CA LYS A 231 26.27 6.64 -8.13
C LYS A 231 27.06 5.58 -8.91
N GLU A 232 26.64 4.32 -8.85
CA GLU A 232 27.25 3.22 -9.62
C GLU A 232 26.88 3.29 -11.11
N ASP A 233 25.64 3.67 -11.41
CA ASP A 233 25.11 3.84 -12.77
C ASP A 233 24.19 5.07 -12.83
N ALA A 234 24.69 6.14 -13.45
CA ALA A 234 23.96 7.40 -13.57
C ALA A 234 22.64 7.28 -14.36
N SER A 235 22.51 6.24 -15.21
CA SER A 235 21.26 5.97 -15.94
C SER A 235 20.17 5.32 -15.06
N TYR A 236 20.54 4.81 -13.88
CA TYR A 236 19.62 4.09 -13.00
C TYR A 236 18.53 4.99 -12.41
N TYR A 237 18.90 6.20 -11.97
CA TYR A 237 17.97 7.16 -11.38
C TYR A 237 18.49 8.60 -11.52
N ASN A 238 17.71 9.46 -12.18
CA ASN A 238 18.04 10.88 -12.34
C ASN A 238 17.43 11.70 -11.19
N VAL A 239 18.28 12.22 -10.30
CA VAL A 239 17.88 13.03 -9.14
C VAL A 239 17.43 14.44 -9.54
N GLU A 240 17.99 15.02 -10.59
CA GLU A 240 17.63 16.38 -11.04
C GLU A 240 16.19 16.44 -11.53
N SER A 241 15.77 15.46 -12.31
CA SER A 241 14.40 15.41 -12.85
C SER A 241 13.39 14.81 -11.87
N ASN A 242 13.77 13.77 -11.11
CA ASN A 242 12.84 13.05 -10.23
C ASN A 242 12.86 13.54 -8.77
N GLY A 243 13.79 14.41 -8.40
CA GLY A 243 14.08 14.73 -7.00
C GLY A 243 14.79 13.58 -6.28
N ILE A 244 15.16 13.82 -5.02
CA ILE A 244 15.72 12.78 -4.15
C ILE A 244 14.63 11.70 -3.92
N PRO A 245 14.94 10.41 -4.00
CA PRO A 245 13.92 9.38 -3.78
C PRO A 245 13.29 9.50 -2.39
N ILE A 246 11.95 9.45 -2.32
CA ILE A 246 11.22 9.59 -1.05
C ILE A 246 11.61 10.92 -0.38
N ASN A 247 11.60 12.00 -1.15
CA ASN A 247 11.82 13.35 -0.62
C ASN A 247 10.63 13.80 0.24
N ASP A 248 10.75 15.00 0.81
CA ASP A 248 9.70 15.55 1.66
C ASP A 248 8.39 15.80 0.91
N LEU A 249 8.45 16.21 -0.36
CA LEU A 249 7.25 16.41 -1.19
C LEU A 249 6.50 15.09 -1.41
N ASP A 250 7.21 14.02 -1.76
CA ASP A 250 6.65 12.67 -1.93
C ASP A 250 6.08 12.14 -0.60
N SER A 251 6.75 12.45 0.51
CA SER A 251 6.32 12.04 1.86
C SER A 251 5.04 12.78 2.27
N MET A 252 4.97 14.09 2.05
CA MET A 252 3.76 14.90 2.25
C MET A 252 2.62 14.42 1.36
N ALA A 253 2.89 14.16 0.08
CA ALA A 253 1.91 13.64 -0.87
C ALA A 253 1.35 12.28 -0.43
N THR A 254 2.20 11.42 0.13
CA THR A 254 1.77 10.15 0.69
C THR A 254 0.85 10.35 1.90
N ILE A 255 1.21 11.18 2.88
CA ILE A 255 0.33 11.46 4.03
C ILE A 255 -1.00 12.07 3.57
N ILE A 256 -0.99 12.98 2.61
CA ILE A 256 -2.19 13.54 1.98
C ILE A 256 -3.05 12.45 1.32
N ALA A 257 -2.43 11.50 0.61
CA ALA A 257 -3.11 10.38 -0.04
C ALA A 257 -3.88 9.48 0.95
N PHE A 258 -3.38 9.29 2.17
CA PHE A 258 -4.07 8.54 3.23
C PHE A 258 -5.12 9.37 3.99
N SER A 259 -5.05 10.69 3.88
CA SER A 259 -5.81 11.65 4.69
C SER A 259 -6.76 12.50 3.84
N ALA A 260 -6.35 13.71 3.46
CA ALA A 260 -7.15 14.69 2.73
C ALA A 260 -7.72 14.13 1.43
N THR A 261 -6.95 13.34 0.68
CA THR A 261 -7.41 12.74 -0.58
C THR A 261 -8.58 11.79 -0.37
N VAL A 262 -8.54 10.97 0.68
CA VAL A 262 -9.67 10.10 1.03
C VAL A 262 -10.90 10.92 1.45
N VAL A 263 -10.68 11.97 2.24
CA VAL A 263 -11.76 12.80 2.78
C VAL A 263 -12.45 13.65 1.71
N PHE A 264 -11.69 14.32 0.86
CA PHE A 264 -12.19 15.33 -0.07
C PHE A 264 -12.41 14.79 -1.50
N LEU A 265 -11.87 13.63 -1.83
CA LEU A 265 -12.04 13.02 -3.15
C LEU A 265 -12.63 11.61 -3.06
N GLY A 266 -12.02 10.74 -2.26
CA GLY A 266 -12.40 9.33 -2.13
C GLY A 266 -13.84 9.11 -1.65
N PHE A 267 -14.22 9.70 -0.52
CA PHE A 267 -15.58 9.59 0.03
C PHE A 267 -16.62 10.32 -0.82
N PRO A 268 -16.41 11.57 -1.27
CA PRO A 268 -17.37 12.28 -2.13
C PRO A 268 -17.65 11.56 -3.45
N ARG A 269 -16.65 10.94 -4.08
CA ARG A 269 -16.85 10.14 -5.30
C ARG A 269 -17.66 8.85 -5.04
N GLN A 270 -17.86 8.46 -3.79
CA GLN A 270 -18.79 7.39 -3.38
C GLN A 270 -20.10 7.94 -2.78
N GLY A 271 -20.32 9.26 -2.83
CA GLY A 271 -21.50 9.94 -2.29
C GLY A 271 -21.52 10.09 -0.77
N ILE A 272 -20.38 9.92 -0.10
CA ILE A 272 -20.23 10.05 1.35
C ILE A 272 -19.57 11.40 1.68
N PHE A 273 -20.24 12.20 2.50
CA PHE A 273 -19.73 13.49 2.96
C PHE A 273 -19.57 13.49 4.48
N LEU A 274 -18.34 13.69 4.97
CA LEU A 274 -18.02 13.71 6.40
C LEU A 274 -18.44 15.03 7.04
N ARG A 275 -18.73 14.99 8.34
CA ARG A 275 -18.93 16.20 9.15
C ARG A 275 -17.59 16.90 9.37
N ARG A 276 -17.61 18.22 9.56
CA ARG A 276 -16.38 19.01 9.80
C ARG A 276 -15.51 18.46 10.94
N GLN A 277 -16.12 18.04 12.04
CA GLN A 277 -15.40 17.42 13.16
C GLN A 277 -14.72 16.10 12.76
N GLU A 278 -15.41 15.23 12.00
CA GLU A 278 -14.83 13.97 11.52
C GLU A 278 -13.62 14.24 10.61
N ILE A 279 -13.69 15.28 9.78
CA ILE A 279 -12.58 15.71 8.93
C ILE A 279 -11.39 16.16 9.79
N GLN A 280 -11.61 17.09 10.73
CA GLN A 280 -10.56 17.59 11.62
C GLN A 280 -9.90 16.45 12.41
N ASP A 281 -10.71 15.57 13.01
CA ASP A 281 -10.22 14.46 13.83
C ASP A 281 -9.41 13.46 12.99
N TYR A 282 -9.88 13.13 11.78
CA TYR A 282 -9.19 12.18 10.91
C TYR A 282 -7.88 12.75 10.32
N LEU A 283 -7.85 14.03 9.96
CA LEU A 283 -6.63 14.67 9.49
C LEU A 283 -5.59 14.80 10.62
N ALA A 284 -6.00 15.07 11.85
CA ALA A 284 -5.11 15.11 13.01
C ALA A 284 -4.43 13.76 13.27
N LEU A 285 -5.16 12.64 13.13
CA LEU A 285 -4.58 11.29 13.19
C LEU A 285 -3.43 11.13 12.18
N TRP A 286 -3.64 11.52 10.93
CA TRP A 286 -2.61 11.37 9.89
C TRP A 286 -1.49 12.39 9.98
N ARG A 287 -1.73 13.57 10.55
CA ARG A 287 -0.68 14.52 10.94
C ARG A 287 0.26 13.89 11.97
N TRP A 288 -0.28 13.21 12.97
CA TRP A 288 0.51 12.46 13.95
C TRP A 288 1.28 11.30 13.32
N VAL A 289 0.66 10.52 12.42
CA VAL A 289 1.37 9.46 11.68
C VAL A 289 2.51 10.05 10.83
N GLY A 290 2.27 11.18 10.15
CA GLY A 290 3.30 11.88 9.38
C GLY A 290 4.48 12.36 10.23
N TYR A 291 4.21 12.87 11.43
CA TYR A 291 5.25 13.24 12.40
C TYR A 291 6.14 12.04 12.76
N LEU A 292 5.54 10.90 13.12
CA LEU A 292 6.28 9.67 13.42
C LEU A 292 7.07 9.14 12.22
N MET A 293 6.56 9.36 11.01
CA MET A 293 7.21 8.98 9.75
C MET A 293 8.30 9.95 9.28
N GLY A 294 8.56 11.04 10.02
CA GLY A 294 9.56 12.04 9.66
C GLY A 294 9.15 12.94 8.49
N THR A 295 7.86 13.01 8.15
CA THR A 295 7.32 13.91 7.12
C THR A 295 7.19 15.32 7.69
N PRO A 296 7.51 16.38 6.93
CA PRO A 296 7.26 17.75 7.38
C PRO A 296 5.75 18.03 7.45
N VAL A 297 5.20 17.83 8.65
CA VAL A 297 3.78 18.07 8.97
C VAL A 297 3.59 19.43 9.66
N ASP A 298 4.17 20.45 9.04
CA ASP A 298 4.24 21.80 9.55
C ASP A 298 2.86 22.48 9.69
N GLU A 299 2.88 23.66 10.29
CA GLU A 299 1.68 24.48 10.46
C GLU A 299 1.16 25.05 9.13
N GLN A 300 2.01 25.16 8.12
CA GLN A 300 1.62 25.74 6.83
C GLN A 300 0.70 24.79 6.05
N HIS A 301 0.94 23.48 6.10
CA HIS A 301 0.26 22.53 5.23
C HIS A 301 -0.72 21.59 5.95
N PHE A 302 -0.54 21.31 7.24
CA PHE A 302 -1.31 20.28 7.96
C PHE A 302 -2.11 20.77 9.16
N SER A 303 -2.07 22.08 9.49
CA SER A 303 -2.74 22.60 10.69
C SER A 303 -4.27 22.66 10.58
N SER A 304 -4.83 22.70 9.36
CA SER A 304 -6.28 22.77 9.15
C SER A 304 -6.74 21.92 7.97
N PRO A 305 -8.04 21.54 7.92
CA PRO A 305 -8.62 20.88 6.76
C PRO A 305 -8.45 21.65 5.45
N GLU A 306 -8.53 22.98 5.50
CA GLU A 306 -8.41 23.86 4.35
C GLU A 306 -6.99 23.83 3.77
N LYS A 307 -5.96 23.90 4.63
CA LYS A 307 -4.56 23.80 4.23
C LYS A 307 -4.20 22.42 3.67
N ALA A 308 -4.65 21.35 4.33
CA ALA A 308 -4.43 19.99 3.86
C ALA A 308 -5.13 19.76 2.50
N LYS A 309 -6.31 20.35 2.30
CA LYS A 309 -7.02 20.33 1.02
C LYS A 309 -6.27 21.13 -0.04
N ALA A 310 -5.79 22.32 0.26
CA ALA A 310 -5.01 23.12 -0.69
C ALA A 310 -3.72 22.39 -1.13
N LEU A 311 -3.00 21.75 -0.20
CA LEU A 311 -1.85 20.90 -0.53
C LEU A 311 -2.25 19.73 -1.44
N MET A 312 -3.35 19.04 -1.14
CA MET A 312 -3.89 17.99 -2.01
C MET A 312 -4.17 18.49 -3.43
N GLU A 313 -4.76 19.68 -3.54
CA GLU A 313 -5.15 20.30 -4.81
C GLU A 313 -3.92 20.73 -5.63
N SER A 314 -2.91 21.33 -4.98
CA SER A 314 -1.62 21.66 -5.58
C SER A 314 -0.88 20.43 -6.10
N LEU A 315 -0.80 19.37 -5.28
CA LEU A 315 -0.20 18.10 -5.70
C LEU A 315 -0.97 17.49 -6.88
N GLY A 316 -2.30 17.48 -6.82
CA GLY A 316 -3.14 16.97 -7.91
C GLY A 316 -2.94 17.72 -9.23
N LEU A 317 -2.67 19.03 -9.17
CA LEU A 317 -2.48 19.87 -10.34
C LEU A 317 -1.09 19.73 -10.98
N TYR A 318 -0.04 19.63 -10.17
CA TYR A 318 1.34 19.73 -10.67
C TYR A 318 2.15 18.43 -10.60
N GLU A 319 1.75 17.47 -9.76
CA GLU A 319 2.49 16.20 -9.61
C GLU A 319 1.91 15.06 -10.44
N ILE A 320 0.65 15.15 -10.86
CA ILE A 320 0.01 14.13 -11.69
C ILE A 320 0.37 14.36 -13.16
N ASP A 321 1.33 13.58 -13.64
CA ASP A 321 1.78 13.55 -15.02
C ASP A 321 2.08 12.10 -15.41
N PRO A 322 1.07 11.31 -15.82
CA PRO A 322 1.22 9.87 -16.01
C PRO A 322 2.26 9.50 -17.09
N SER A 323 3.20 8.62 -16.73
CA SER A 323 4.20 8.07 -17.64
C SER A 323 3.88 6.61 -18.07
N PRO A 324 4.61 6.01 -19.02
CA PRO A 324 4.48 4.58 -19.30
C PRO A 324 4.68 3.70 -18.06
N THR A 325 5.60 4.09 -17.16
CA THR A 325 5.80 3.41 -15.88
C THR A 325 4.59 3.56 -14.97
N SER A 326 3.99 4.75 -14.88
CA SER A 326 2.74 4.99 -14.15
C SER A 326 1.62 4.04 -14.59
N ALA A 327 1.42 3.92 -15.91
CA ALA A 327 0.42 3.03 -16.49
C ALA A 327 0.67 1.55 -16.15
N ALA A 328 1.93 1.12 -16.21
CA ALA A 328 2.32 -0.25 -15.85
C ALA A 328 2.02 -0.57 -14.38
N LEU A 329 2.38 0.33 -13.45
CA LEU A 329 2.14 0.14 -12.03
C LEU A 329 0.64 0.12 -11.70
N ALA A 330 -0.14 1.04 -12.27
CA ALA A 330 -1.58 1.10 -12.10
C ALA A 330 -2.27 -0.21 -12.57
N ASN A 331 -1.89 -0.72 -13.74
CA ASN A 331 -2.44 -1.97 -14.26
C ASN A 331 -1.98 -3.19 -13.43
N ASN A 332 -0.74 -3.21 -12.91
CA ASN A 332 -0.26 -4.27 -12.03
C ASN A 332 -1.03 -4.33 -10.70
N ILE A 333 -1.57 -3.20 -10.20
CA ILE A 333 -2.46 -3.19 -9.03
C ILE A 333 -3.76 -3.91 -9.35
N ILE A 334 -4.39 -3.62 -10.48
CA ILE A 334 -5.60 -4.31 -10.93
C ILE A 334 -5.33 -5.80 -11.10
N THR A 335 -4.23 -6.17 -11.80
CA THR A 335 -3.83 -7.57 -12.00
C THR A 335 -3.55 -8.30 -10.69
N GLY A 336 -2.92 -7.64 -9.71
CA GLY A 336 -2.63 -8.25 -8.40
C GLY A 336 -3.87 -8.48 -7.53
N LEU A 337 -4.98 -7.79 -7.80
CA LEU A 337 -6.22 -7.88 -7.02
C LEU A 337 -7.31 -8.70 -7.71
N GLN A 338 -7.24 -8.87 -9.04
CA GLN A 338 -8.27 -9.58 -9.80
C GLN A 338 -8.41 -11.03 -9.33
N ASN A 339 -9.66 -11.47 -9.14
CA ASN A 339 -9.99 -12.85 -8.74
C ASN A 339 -9.26 -13.33 -7.47
N GLN A 340 -8.87 -12.40 -6.59
CA GLN A 340 -8.23 -12.72 -5.32
C GLN A 340 -9.21 -12.57 -4.14
N PRO A 341 -9.02 -13.34 -3.06
CA PRO A 341 -9.82 -13.19 -1.85
C PRO A 341 -9.57 -11.83 -1.16
N PRO A 342 -10.57 -11.30 -0.45
CA PRO A 342 -11.83 -11.96 -0.09
C PRO A 342 -12.97 -11.75 -1.10
N THR A 343 -12.85 -10.79 -2.02
CA THR A 343 -13.96 -10.39 -2.89
C THR A 343 -14.03 -11.14 -4.21
N PHE A 344 -12.91 -11.73 -4.68
CA PHE A 344 -12.84 -12.38 -6.00
C PHE A 344 -13.38 -11.50 -7.13
N ALA A 345 -13.09 -10.20 -7.07
CA ALA A 345 -13.63 -9.22 -8.01
C ALA A 345 -12.98 -9.38 -9.39
N SER A 346 -13.80 -9.30 -10.44
CA SER A 346 -13.35 -9.37 -11.83
C SER A 346 -12.50 -8.15 -12.19
N ARG A 347 -11.61 -8.32 -13.18
CA ARG A 347 -10.75 -7.24 -13.68
C ARG A 347 -11.56 -6.02 -14.11
N ASP A 348 -12.63 -6.23 -14.86
CA ASP A 348 -13.50 -5.17 -15.37
C ASP A 348 -14.20 -4.40 -14.25
N PHE A 349 -14.61 -5.07 -13.17
CA PHE A 349 -15.16 -4.39 -11.99
C PHE A 349 -14.11 -3.50 -11.32
N LEU A 350 -12.87 -3.98 -11.16
CA LEU A 350 -11.76 -3.20 -10.61
C LEU A 350 -11.40 -2.01 -11.51
N GLN A 351 -11.44 -2.18 -12.84
CA GLN A 351 -11.27 -1.09 -13.80
C GLN A 351 -12.41 -0.07 -13.65
N ALA A 352 -13.65 -0.51 -13.47
CA ALA A 352 -14.79 0.39 -13.28
C ALA A 352 -14.63 1.22 -12.00
N GLN A 353 -14.14 0.63 -10.91
CA GLN A 353 -13.80 1.35 -9.68
C GLN A 353 -12.73 2.42 -9.94
N ALA A 354 -11.66 2.06 -10.68
CA ALA A 354 -10.60 3.00 -11.03
C ALA A 354 -11.13 4.18 -11.87
N HIS A 355 -11.95 3.92 -12.88
CA HIS A 355 -12.57 4.96 -13.72
C HIS A 355 -13.55 5.83 -12.93
N TRP A 356 -14.37 5.23 -12.07
CA TRP A 356 -15.34 5.95 -11.25
C TRP A 356 -14.64 6.88 -10.24
N LEU A 357 -13.61 6.38 -9.56
CA LEU A 357 -12.94 7.09 -8.49
C LEU A 357 -11.83 8.04 -8.95
N ASN A 358 -11.27 7.89 -10.14
CA ASN A 358 -10.22 8.79 -10.66
C ASN A 358 -10.72 9.72 -11.76
N GLY A 359 -11.84 9.39 -12.40
CA GLY A 359 -12.32 10.08 -13.58
C GLY A 359 -11.71 9.51 -14.86
N ARG A 360 -12.36 9.81 -16.00
CA ARG A 360 -12.00 9.25 -17.31
C ARG A 360 -10.66 9.73 -17.83
N GLU A 361 -10.29 10.98 -17.53
CA GLU A 361 -9.04 11.59 -18.01
C GLU A 361 -7.83 10.86 -17.42
N LEU A 362 -7.76 10.75 -16.09
CA LEU A 362 -6.65 10.06 -15.43
C LEU A 362 -6.62 8.57 -15.74
N ALA A 363 -7.77 7.90 -15.75
CA ALA A 363 -7.82 6.48 -16.06
C ALA A 363 -7.35 6.17 -17.50
N THR A 364 -7.73 7.02 -18.47
CA THR A 364 -7.23 6.93 -19.85
C THR A 364 -5.73 7.21 -19.94
N ALA A 365 -5.23 8.23 -19.23
CA ALA A 365 -3.80 8.56 -19.19
C ALA A 365 -2.96 7.42 -18.57
N LEU A 366 -3.52 6.71 -17.58
CA LEU A 366 -2.95 5.49 -17.00
C LEU A 366 -3.15 4.23 -17.86
N LYS A 367 -3.72 4.36 -19.07
CA LYS A 367 -4.01 3.26 -20.00
C LYS A 367 -4.84 2.15 -19.36
N ILE A 368 -5.82 2.50 -18.52
CA ILE A 368 -6.74 1.55 -17.92
C ILE A 368 -7.91 1.33 -18.90
N PRO A 369 -8.11 0.10 -19.41
CA PRO A 369 -9.22 -0.19 -20.31
C PRO A 369 -10.56 0.24 -19.72
N LYS A 370 -11.45 0.75 -20.57
CA LYS A 370 -12.80 1.13 -20.15
C LYS A 370 -13.70 -0.11 -20.18
N PRO A 371 -14.23 -0.55 -19.04
CA PRO A 371 -15.11 -1.71 -19.00
C PRO A 371 -16.51 -1.37 -19.54
N GLY A 372 -17.32 -2.41 -19.77
CA GLY A 372 -18.71 -2.28 -20.18
C GLY A 372 -19.58 -1.53 -19.15
N LEU A 373 -20.69 -0.94 -19.61
CA LEU A 373 -21.59 -0.14 -18.78
C LEU A 373 -22.12 -0.89 -17.56
N TYR A 374 -22.33 -2.20 -17.69
CA TYR A 374 -22.76 -3.08 -16.60
C TYR A 374 -21.90 -2.91 -15.33
N TYR A 375 -20.58 -2.86 -15.46
CA TYR A 375 -19.68 -2.70 -14.30
C TYR A 375 -19.79 -1.33 -13.64
N PHE A 376 -20.05 -0.27 -14.42
CA PHE A 376 -20.33 1.05 -13.86
C PHE A 376 -21.66 1.07 -13.07
N VAL A 377 -22.67 0.31 -13.52
CA VAL A 377 -23.91 0.13 -12.76
C VAL A 377 -23.63 -0.59 -11.44
N LEU A 378 -22.81 -1.65 -11.44
CA LEU A 378 -22.40 -2.34 -10.21
C LEU A 378 -21.68 -1.41 -9.22
N VAL A 379 -20.75 -0.58 -9.70
CA VAL A 379 -20.07 0.42 -8.85
C VAL A 379 -21.08 1.44 -8.30
N GLY A 380 -22.03 1.91 -9.11
CA GLY A 380 -23.10 2.79 -8.67
C GLY A 380 -23.97 2.17 -7.57
N LEU A 381 -24.36 0.90 -7.72
CA LEU A 381 -25.11 0.14 -6.71
C LEU A 381 -24.31 -0.05 -5.42
N GLN A 382 -23.01 -0.35 -5.52
CA GLN A 382 -22.11 -0.41 -4.38
C GLN A 382 -22.08 0.92 -3.62
N CYS A 383 -21.93 2.05 -4.34
CA CYS A 383 -21.94 3.38 -3.73
C CYS A 383 -23.28 3.68 -3.07
N ALA A 384 -24.40 3.35 -3.71
CA ALA A 384 -25.73 3.50 -3.14
C ALA A 384 -25.90 2.73 -1.83
N LEU A 385 -25.40 1.50 -1.78
CA LEU A 385 -25.40 0.69 -0.56
C LEU A 385 -24.52 1.30 0.54
N PHE A 386 -23.32 1.76 0.20
CA PHE A 386 -22.43 2.43 1.16
C PHE A 386 -23.05 3.71 1.71
N MET A 387 -23.69 4.52 0.87
CA MET A 387 -24.45 5.70 1.28
C MET A 387 -25.57 5.32 2.25
N GLY A 388 -26.40 4.33 1.89
CA GLY A 388 -27.47 3.84 2.75
C GLY A 388 -26.97 3.44 4.14
N PHE A 389 -25.91 2.63 4.21
CA PHE A 389 -25.29 2.26 5.47
C PHE A 389 -24.70 3.45 6.23
N ALA A 390 -23.95 4.32 5.57
CA ALA A 390 -23.30 5.46 6.19
C ALA A 390 -24.32 6.43 6.82
N TYR A 391 -25.35 6.81 6.07
CA TYR A 391 -26.33 7.80 6.51
C TYR A 391 -27.34 7.23 7.52
N VAL A 392 -27.76 5.97 7.37
CA VAL A 392 -28.64 5.32 8.38
C VAL A 392 -27.92 5.16 9.71
N ARG A 393 -26.67 4.66 9.71
CA ARG A 393 -25.88 4.50 10.95
C ARG A 393 -25.59 5.86 11.59
N ARG A 394 -25.32 6.89 10.77
CA ARG A 394 -25.14 8.26 11.25
C ARG A 394 -26.39 8.84 11.93
N ALA A 395 -27.59 8.44 11.50
CA ALA A 395 -28.84 8.89 12.10
C ALA A 395 -29.18 8.18 13.43
N VAL A 396 -28.64 6.97 13.65
CA VAL A 396 -28.96 6.13 14.81
C VAL A 396 -27.68 5.76 15.57
N PRO A 397 -27.33 6.48 16.66
CA PRO A 397 -26.04 6.32 17.36
C PRO A 397 -25.71 4.88 17.78
N CYS A 398 -26.71 4.11 18.24
CA CYS A 398 -26.48 2.72 18.63
C CYS A 398 -26.07 1.81 17.45
N LEU A 399 -26.52 2.11 16.23
CA LEU A 399 -26.10 1.38 15.03
C LEU A 399 -24.68 1.76 14.62
N ASP A 400 -24.30 3.01 14.79
CA ASP A 400 -22.92 3.48 14.56
C ASP A 400 -21.93 2.79 15.50
N GLU A 401 -22.21 2.81 16.81
CA GLU A 401 -21.38 2.14 17.81
C GLU A 401 -21.27 0.63 17.58
N ARG A 402 -22.40 -0.02 17.28
CA ARG A 402 -22.41 -1.45 16.92
C ARG A 402 -21.57 -1.72 15.68
N ASN A 403 -21.67 -0.87 14.66
CA ASN A 403 -20.87 -0.99 13.44
C ASN A 403 -19.37 -0.84 13.75
N ILE A 404 -18.96 0.19 14.48
CA ILE A 404 -17.56 0.42 14.87
C ILE A 404 -17.02 -0.80 15.63
N CYS A 405 -17.74 -1.29 16.64
CA CYS A 405 -17.36 -2.47 17.42
C CYS A 405 -17.29 -3.74 16.57
N ARG A 406 -18.16 -3.89 15.56
CA ARG A 406 -18.13 -5.01 14.62
C ARG A 406 -16.93 -4.91 13.68
N MET A 407 -16.72 -3.76 13.05
CA MET A 407 -15.62 -3.54 12.10
C MET A 407 -14.25 -3.70 12.77
N ARG A 408 -14.08 -3.19 14.00
CA ARG A 408 -12.90 -3.45 14.82
C ARG A 408 -12.63 -4.94 15.00
N ARG A 409 -13.66 -5.71 15.38
CA ARG A 409 -13.54 -7.16 15.58
C ARG A 409 -13.20 -7.89 14.28
N LEU A 410 -13.86 -7.57 13.17
CA LEU A 410 -13.62 -8.22 11.88
C LEU A 410 -12.21 -7.94 11.35
N LEU A 411 -11.80 -6.67 11.31
CA LEU A 411 -10.48 -6.29 10.80
C LEU A 411 -9.35 -6.78 11.71
N ARG A 412 -9.58 -6.86 13.03
CA ARG A 412 -8.62 -7.48 13.96
C ARG A 412 -8.47 -8.98 13.70
N LYS A 413 -9.57 -9.70 13.49
CA LYS A 413 -9.52 -11.12 13.13
C LYS A 413 -8.75 -11.32 11.83
N GLU A 414 -9.03 -10.52 10.81
CA GLU A 414 -8.33 -10.62 9.53
C GLU A 414 -6.84 -10.30 9.64
N ALA A 415 -6.48 -9.24 10.39
CA ALA A 415 -5.08 -8.92 10.69
C ALA A 415 -4.36 -10.08 11.38
N VAL A 416 -4.98 -10.69 12.40
CA VAL A 416 -4.42 -11.85 13.11
C VAL A 416 -4.32 -13.07 12.19
N MET A 417 -5.33 -13.35 11.37
CA MET A 417 -5.30 -14.46 10.41
C MET A 417 -4.21 -14.27 9.34
N ASN A 418 -3.99 -13.03 8.88
CA ASN A 418 -2.87 -12.71 7.99
C ASN A 418 -1.52 -12.97 8.67
N GLN A 419 -1.36 -12.58 9.95
CA GLN A 419 -0.17 -12.92 10.73
C GLN A 419 0.03 -14.43 10.87
N CYS A 420 -1.02 -15.20 11.20
CA CYS A 420 -0.97 -16.66 11.30
C CYS A 420 -0.67 -17.36 9.96
N ARG A 421 -1.02 -16.75 8.83
CA ARG A 421 -0.69 -17.25 7.48
C ARG A 421 0.75 -16.92 7.03
N GLY A 422 1.59 -16.40 7.94
CA GLY A 422 2.95 -15.94 7.59
C GLY A 422 2.96 -14.66 6.74
N VAL A 423 1.82 -13.96 6.66
CA VAL A 423 1.70 -12.59 6.15
C VAL A 423 1.73 -11.65 7.36
N GLU A 424 2.75 -11.81 8.21
CA GLU A 424 3.15 -10.67 9.03
C GLU A 424 3.53 -9.55 8.08
N ALA A 425 3.07 -8.33 8.37
CA ALA A 425 3.66 -7.10 7.85
C ALA A 425 5.08 -6.99 8.41
N SER A 426 5.92 -7.79 7.81
CA SER A 426 7.34 -7.70 7.84
C SER A 426 7.67 -6.41 7.10
N HIS A 427 7.63 -5.28 7.81
CA HIS A 427 8.36 -4.08 7.39
C HIS A 427 9.89 -4.35 7.26
N GLY A 428 10.33 -5.59 7.50
CA GLY A 428 11.64 -6.08 7.06
C GLY A 428 11.87 -5.81 5.58
N PHE A 429 13.12 -5.45 5.29
CA PHE A 429 13.69 -4.94 4.04
C PHE A 429 13.62 -5.91 2.84
N LYS A 430 12.44 -6.46 2.54
CA LYS A 430 12.25 -7.48 1.52
C LYS A 430 12.31 -6.92 0.10
N TYR A 431 12.03 -5.63 -0.07
CA TYR A 431 11.92 -4.94 -1.37
C TYR A 431 13.00 -3.86 -1.55
N LEU A 432 14.25 -4.23 -1.28
CA LEU A 432 15.39 -3.34 -1.52
C LEU A 432 15.73 -3.25 -3.01
N PRO A 433 15.97 -2.03 -3.54
CA PRO A 433 16.38 -1.82 -4.92
C PRO A 433 17.65 -2.60 -5.31
N ARG A 434 17.65 -3.13 -6.54
CA ARG A 434 18.77 -3.85 -7.17
C ARG A 434 18.82 -3.49 -8.66
N LEU A 435 20.03 -3.47 -9.24
CA LEU A 435 20.20 -3.31 -10.70
C LEU A 435 19.43 -4.42 -11.45
N GLY A 436 18.75 -4.06 -12.53
CA GLY A 436 17.98 -4.98 -13.38
C GLY A 436 16.63 -5.45 -12.82
N LYS A 437 16.20 -4.98 -11.64
CA LYS A 437 14.87 -5.29 -11.06
C LYS A 437 13.90 -4.10 -11.16
N ASP A 438 13.68 -3.63 -12.38
CA ASP A 438 12.66 -2.62 -12.64
C ASP A 438 11.29 -3.26 -12.80
N THR A 439 10.26 -2.60 -12.29
CA THR A 439 8.88 -3.09 -12.41
C THR A 439 8.36 -2.83 -13.81
N VAL A 440 8.08 -3.90 -14.55
CA VAL A 440 7.44 -3.85 -15.88
C VAL A 440 5.98 -4.30 -15.78
N GLN A 441 5.14 -3.87 -16.73
CA GLN A 441 3.76 -4.34 -16.83
C GLN A 441 3.73 -5.85 -17.08
N VAL A 442 2.89 -6.57 -16.34
CA VAL A 442 2.67 -8.00 -16.57
C VAL A 442 1.77 -8.19 -17.81
N GLN A 443 2.18 -9.08 -18.74
CA GLN A 443 1.34 -9.49 -19.87
C GLN A 443 0.17 -10.35 -19.37
N ASP A 444 -1.01 -10.16 -19.96
CA ASP A 444 -2.23 -10.87 -19.53
C ASP A 444 -2.12 -12.39 -19.76
N GLY A 445 -2.13 -13.16 -18.66
CA GLY A 445 -2.18 -14.62 -18.66
C GLY A 445 -2.33 -15.15 -17.23
N PRO A 446 -3.04 -16.28 -17.00
CA PRO A 446 -3.08 -16.91 -15.68
C PRO A 446 -1.66 -17.33 -15.26
N PRO A 447 -1.29 -17.26 -13.97
CA PRO A 447 -0.04 -17.86 -13.53
C PRO A 447 -0.08 -19.36 -13.85
N SER A 448 0.92 -19.85 -14.58
CA SER A 448 1.01 -21.27 -14.90
C SER A 448 1.22 -22.08 -13.62
N GLU A 449 0.42 -23.13 -13.41
CA GLU A 449 0.51 -24.03 -12.26
C GLU A 449 1.92 -24.65 -12.11
N GLU A 450 2.67 -24.78 -13.21
CA GLU A 450 4.03 -25.32 -13.22
C GLU A 450 5.08 -24.42 -12.54
N GLU A 451 4.85 -23.10 -12.44
CA GLU A 451 5.78 -22.18 -11.75
C GLU A 451 5.60 -22.20 -10.22
N GLU A 452 4.38 -22.41 -9.73
CA GLU A 452 4.09 -22.47 -8.29
C GLU A 452 4.62 -23.75 -7.63
N VAL A 453 4.64 -24.86 -8.38
CA VAL A 453 5.16 -26.16 -7.89
C VAL A 453 6.70 -26.18 -7.81
N ARG A 454 7.42 -25.43 -8.65
CA ARG A 454 8.90 -25.34 -8.57
C ARG A 454 9.37 -24.61 -7.31
N ASP A 455 8.65 -23.59 -6.86
CA ASP A 455 9.04 -22.80 -5.68
C ASP A 455 8.58 -23.44 -4.34
N LEU A 456 7.50 -24.23 -4.34
CA LEU A 456 7.07 -24.99 -3.16
C LEU A 456 7.96 -26.23 -2.88
N PHE A 457 8.55 -26.84 -3.91
CA PHE A 457 9.35 -28.06 -3.79
C PHE A 457 10.85 -27.89 -4.04
N GLY A 458 11.34 -26.66 -4.18
CA GLY A 458 12.75 -26.31 -4.29
C GLY A 458 13.58 -26.53 -3.02
N ALA A 459 13.39 -27.63 -2.28
CA ALA A 459 14.28 -28.10 -1.20
C ALA A 459 13.99 -29.54 -0.72
N ALA A 460 13.50 -30.45 -1.58
CA ALA A 460 13.39 -31.86 -1.21
C ALA A 460 13.96 -32.75 -2.32
N GLY A 461 15.13 -33.33 -2.04
CA GLY A 461 15.79 -34.31 -2.90
C GLY A 461 14.85 -35.46 -3.26
N GLY A 462 14.86 -35.83 -4.54
CA GLY A 462 14.02 -36.89 -5.08
C GLY A 462 14.24 -38.22 -4.36
N ARG A 463 13.17 -38.75 -3.77
CA ARG A 463 13.00 -40.19 -3.58
C ARG A 463 11.73 -40.62 -4.31
N LYS A 464 11.93 -41.21 -5.50
CA LYS A 464 10.90 -41.98 -6.19
C LYS A 464 10.45 -43.14 -5.28
N LYS A 465 9.27 -43.03 -4.68
CA LYS A 465 8.58 -44.18 -4.07
C LYS A 465 7.53 -44.67 -5.07
N LYS A 466 7.79 -45.83 -5.66
CA LYS A 466 6.85 -46.65 -6.43
C LYS A 466 5.51 -46.71 -5.68
N ARG A 467 4.42 -46.22 -6.29
CA ARG A 467 3.06 -46.59 -5.88
C ARG A 467 2.44 -47.43 -7.00
N ARG A 468 2.08 -48.66 -6.61
CA ARG A 468 1.28 -49.62 -7.36
C ARG A 468 -0.12 -49.03 -7.60
N GLY A 469 -0.71 -49.40 -8.73
CA GLY A 469 -1.90 -48.78 -9.31
C GLY A 469 -3.18 -48.94 -8.53
N PHE A 470 -4.18 -48.15 -8.93
CA PHE A 470 -5.60 -48.49 -8.95
C PHE A 470 -6.34 -47.44 -9.80
N GLY A 471 -7.00 -47.91 -10.86
CA GLY A 471 -8.21 -47.33 -11.48
C GLY A 471 -8.12 -45.96 -12.16
N GLU A 472 -7.98 -45.96 -13.48
CA GLU A 472 -8.52 -44.91 -14.35
C GLU A 472 -10.04 -44.81 -14.15
N MET A 473 -10.54 -43.61 -13.87
CA MET A 473 -11.91 -43.22 -14.17
C MET A 473 -11.85 -41.91 -14.95
N ASP A 474 -12.09 -42.09 -16.24
CA ASP A 474 -12.23 -41.06 -17.26
C ASP A 474 -13.47 -40.20 -16.95
N TRP A 475 -13.25 -38.91 -16.68
CA TRP A 475 -14.29 -37.88 -16.71
C TRP A 475 -13.84 -36.78 -17.66
N SER A 476 -13.95 -37.11 -18.94
CA SER A 476 -14.05 -36.14 -20.03
C SER A 476 -15.30 -35.26 -19.80
N PHE A 477 -15.12 -34.02 -19.33
CA PHE A 477 -16.13 -32.97 -19.43
C PHE A 477 -15.69 -31.91 -20.43
N GLY A 478 -16.57 -31.70 -21.40
CA GLY A 478 -16.38 -30.90 -22.59
C GLY A 478 -16.05 -29.43 -22.32
N ASN A 479 -15.33 -28.91 -23.30
CA ASN A 479 -14.92 -27.53 -23.44
C ASN A 479 -16.13 -26.69 -23.87
N ASP A 480 -16.91 -26.17 -22.92
CA ASP A 480 -17.89 -25.11 -23.18
C ASP A 480 -17.35 -23.79 -22.63
N HIS A 481 -16.65 -23.08 -23.53
CA HIS A 481 -16.42 -21.64 -23.40
C HIS A 481 -17.74 -20.91 -23.75
N ASP A 482 -18.58 -20.60 -22.75
CA ASP A 482 -19.43 -19.41 -22.85
C ASP A 482 -20.00 -18.93 -21.50
N HIS A 483 -19.91 -17.61 -21.29
CA HIS A 483 -20.62 -16.80 -20.28
C HIS A 483 -20.57 -17.20 -18.78
N GLY A 484 -19.37 -17.16 -18.18
CA GLY A 484 -19.15 -17.42 -16.75
C GLY A 484 -19.02 -16.19 -15.81
N GLY A 485 -19.26 -14.96 -16.25
CA GLY A 485 -19.05 -13.76 -15.41
C GLY A 485 -20.07 -13.55 -14.27
N GLY A 486 -21.29 -14.07 -14.43
CA GLY A 486 -22.40 -13.76 -13.52
C GLY A 486 -22.40 -14.51 -12.19
N ALA A 487 -21.72 -15.66 -12.07
CA ALA A 487 -21.78 -16.48 -10.86
C ALA A 487 -20.94 -15.92 -9.69
N ALA A 488 -19.75 -15.40 -9.98
CA ALA A 488 -18.89 -14.76 -8.99
C ALA A 488 -19.46 -13.39 -8.52
N GLU A 489 -20.18 -12.69 -9.39
CA GLU A 489 -20.80 -11.40 -9.08
C GLU A 489 -22.12 -11.54 -8.32
N ARG A 490 -22.88 -12.60 -8.58
CA ARG A 490 -24.00 -13.03 -7.72
C ARG A 490 -23.49 -13.45 -6.33
N PHE A 491 -22.32 -14.08 -6.25
CA PHE A 491 -21.65 -14.33 -4.97
C PHE A 491 -21.20 -13.02 -4.30
N TRP A 492 -20.77 -12.00 -5.05
CA TRP A 492 -20.44 -10.67 -4.54
C TRP A 492 -21.66 -9.96 -3.93
N LEU A 493 -22.79 -9.97 -4.63
CA LEU A 493 -24.08 -9.52 -4.09
C LEU A 493 -24.47 -10.33 -2.85
N VAL A 494 -24.27 -11.65 -2.83
CA VAL A 494 -24.59 -12.53 -1.69
C VAL A 494 -23.57 -12.45 -0.55
N VAL A 495 -22.35 -11.97 -0.75
CA VAL A 495 -21.38 -11.71 0.34
C VAL A 495 -21.61 -10.32 0.94
N VAL A 496 -21.90 -9.33 0.09
CA VAL A 496 -22.29 -7.98 0.54
C VAL A 496 -23.70 -7.97 1.17
N LEU A 497 -24.63 -8.79 0.66
CA LEU A 497 -25.95 -9.06 1.27
C LEU A 497 -25.91 -10.18 2.32
N GLY A 498 -24.94 -11.09 2.32
CA GLY A 498 -24.77 -12.15 3.33
C GLY A 498 -24.15 -11.62 4.61
N VAL A 499 -23.34 -10.56 4.50
CA VAL A 499 -23.03 -9.66 5.62
C VAL A 499 -24.32 -9.02 6.17
N SER A 500 -25.40 -8.94 5.37
CA SER A 500 -26.75 -8.52 5.78
C SER A 500 -27.65 -9.64 6.32
N ALA A 501 -27.48 -10.91 5.90
CA ALA A 501 -28.21 -12.05 6.49
C ALA A 501 -27.74 -12.41 7.91
N ALA A 502 -26.51 -12.00 8.28
CA ALA A 502 -26.01 -12.05 9.65
C ALA A 502 -26.33 -10.76 10.46
N LEU A 503 -27.15 -9.82 9.94
CA LEU A 503 -27.38 -8.48 10.50
C LEU A 503 -28.78 -8.23 11.11
N GLY A 504 -29.66 -9.22 11.26
CA GLY A 504 -30.96 -8.95 11.87
C GLY A 504 -31.74 -10.19 12.30
N GLY A 505 -31.63 -10.54 13.58
CA GLY A 505 -32.63 -11.37 14.25
C GLY A 505 -33.77 -10.49 14.76
N VAL A 506 -34.79 -10.24 13.92
CA VAL A 506 -36.22 -10.11 14.29
C VAL A 506 -37.00 -10.51 13.02
N GLY A 507 -37.74 -11.61 13.09
CA GLY A 507 -38.31 -12.31 11.94
C GLY A 507 -39.67 -11.79 11.45
N LEU A 508 -40.07 -12.31 10.29
CA LEU A 508 -41.48 -12.49 9.93
C LEU A 508 -41.67 -13.90 9.38
N TRP A 509 -42.22 -14.72 10.26
CA TRP A 509 -42.97 -15.94 9.97
C TRP A 509 -44.05 -15.60 8.94
N LEU A 510 -44.05 -16.24 7.77
CA LEU A 510 -45.23 -16.55 6.95
C LEU A 510 -44.75 -17.47 5.81
N GLY A 511 -45.25 -18.70 5.77
CA GLY A 511 -45.10 -19.59 4.61
C GLY A 511 -44.45 -20.95 4.86
N ARG A 512 -44.91 -21.71 5.87
CA ARG A 512 -44.81 -23.18 5.83
C ARG A 512 -46.19 -23.74 5.50
N GLY A 513 -46.34 -24.45 4.38
CA GLY A 513 -47.52 -25.27 4.11
C GLY A 513 -47.68 -25.66 2.64
N LEU A 514 -47.63 -26.98 2.40
CA LEU A 514 -47.96 -27.73 1.15
C LEU A 514 -46.91 -27.57 0.02
N VAL A 515 -46.39 -28.64 -0.59
CA VAL A 515 -47.07 -29.85 -1.05
C VAL A 515 -46.22 -31.10 -0.80
N VAL A 516 -46.87 -32.09 -0.19
CA VAL A 516 -46.52 -33.52 -0.19
C VAL A 516 -46.98 -34.10 -1.51
N GLY A 517 -46.13 -34.93 -2.13
CA GLY A 517 -46.45 -36.09 -2.97
C GLY A 517 -47.66 -36.07 -3.92
N VAL A 518 -47.34 -36.38 -5.18
CA VAL A 518 -48.16 -36.68 -6.37
C VAL A 518 -48.50 -35.48 -7.24
#